data_AF-A0A9Q4AC07-F1
#
_entry.id   AF-A0A9Q4AC07-F1
#
_cell.length_a   1.000
_cell.length_b   1.000
_cell.length_c   1.000
_cell.angle_alpha   90.00
_cell.angle_beta   90.00
_cell.angle_gamma   90.00
#
_symmetry.space_group_name_H-M   'P 1'
#
loop_
_entity.id
_entity.type
_entity.pdbx_description
1 polymer ?
#
loop_
_entity_poly.entity_id
_entity_poly.type
_entity_poly.pdbx_seq_one_letter_code
_entity_poly.pdbx_strand_id
1 'polypeptide(L)'
;MKTTEELKLINIDELIPYANNARTHSKDQINKLRSSLREFGFINPILIDKDYNILAGHGRVMAAREEGIKEVPCVLVEHLTEAQKKAYILADNRLAMDAGWDDEMLALELENLKELDFDMDLTGFDAAEIDELFSNIHDKDVQDDDFDVDAALEEEPISKQGDIWLLGRHRLICGDSTKAEIYEKLMEGKKANLCVTDPPYNVNYTAGSEIDGMQIENKQLSGILIGLQNQNFIQL
;
A
#
# COMPACT_ATOMS: atom_id res chain seq x y z
N MET A 1 7.29 12.87 -39.50
CA MET A 1 7.01 11.91 -38.41
C MET A 1 5.93 10.97 -38.92
N LYS A 2 6.14 9.65 -38.83
CA LYS A 2 5.11 8.68 -39.19
C LYS A 2 4.33 8.35 -37.92
N THR A 3 3.01 8.31 -38.02
CA THR A 3 2.11 8.02 -36.91
C THR A 3 1.46 6.67 -37.16
N THR A 4 1.26 5.89 -36.10
CA THR A 4 0.49 4.65 -36.17
C THR A 4 -0.98 4.99 -35.93
N GLU A 5 -1.86 4.61 -36.85
CA GLU A 5 -3.27 5.07 -36.85
C GLU A 5 -4.28 3.94 -36.61
N GLU A 6 -3.86 2.69 -36.74
CA GLU A 6 -4.79 1.55 -36.71
C GLU A 6 -4.79 0.85 -35.34
N LEU A 7 -5.94 0.88 -34.68
CA LEU A 7 -6.26 0.12 -33.46
C LEU A 7 -7.31 -0.96 -33.77
N LYS A 8 -7.03 -2.20 -33.41
CA LYS A 8 -7.87 -3.38 -33.65
C LYS A 8 -7.95 -4.26 -32.41
N LEU A 9 -9.09 -4.91 -32.20
CA LEU A 9 -9.17 -6.04 -31.27
C LEU A 9 -8.67 -7.28 -32.00
N ILE A 10 -7.67 -7.94 -31.41
CA ILE A 10 -7.03 -9.13 -31.99
C ILE A 10 -7.16 -10.28 -30.99
N ASN A 11 -7.45 -11.47 -31.50
CA ASN A 11 -7.46 -12.67 -30.68
C ASN A 11 -6.06 -12.92 -30.10
N ILE A 12 -5.99 -13.10 -28.80
CA ILE A 12 -4.72 -13.24 -28.07
C ILE A 12 -3.88 -14.44 -28.54
N ASP A 13 -4.54 -15.46 -29.11
CA ASP A 13 -3.90 -16.66 -29.66
C ASP A 13 -3.26 -16.45 -31.04
N GLU A 14 -3.59 -15.36 -31.73
CA GLU A 14 -2.93 -14.96 -32.99
C GLU A 14 -1.64 -14.18 -32.74
N LEU A 15 -1.45 -13.65 -31.53
CA LEU A 15 -0.28 -12.85 -31.19
C LEU A 15 0.96 -13.72 -31.04
N ILE A 16 2.04 -13.34 -31.73
CA ILE A 16 3.31 -14.06 -31.75
C ILE A 16 4.28 -13.38 -30.77
N PRO A 17 4.67 -14.05 -29.66
CA PRO A 17 5.68 -13.52 -28.75
C PRO A 17 7.03 -13.36 -29.45
N TYR A 18 7.75 -12.31 -29.08
CA TYR A 18 9.09 -12.10 -29.62
C TYR A 18 10.06 -13.11 -28.99
N ALA A 19 10.60 -14.01 -29.83
CA ALA A 19 11.41 -15.14 -29.36
C ALA A 19 12.67 -14.73 -28.58
N ASN A 20 13.23 -13.55 -28.86
CA ASN A 20 14.43 -13.04 -28.21
C ASN A 20 14.10 -11.90 -27.21
N ASN A 21 12.93 -11.94 -26.58
CA ASN A 21 12.59 -10.94 -25.58
C ASN A 21 13.52 -11.08 -24.36
N ALA A 22 14.36 -10.07 -24.12
CA ALA A 22 15.28 -10.04 -22.99
C ALA A 22 14.58 -9.72 -21.66
N ARG A 23 13.37 -9.14 -21.69
CA ARG A 23 12.62 -8.80 -20.48
C ARG A 23 11.92 -10.05 -19.94
N THR A 24 12.22 -10.37 -18.70
CA THR A 24 11.53 -11.43 -17.95
C THR A 24 10.43 -10.81 -17.09
N HIS A 25 9.41 -11.61 -16.78
CA HIS A 25 8.29 -11.20 -15.95
C HIS A 25 8.13 -12.18 -14.81
N SER A 26 8.31 -11.70 -13.57
CA SER A 26 8.07 -12.50 -12.36
C SER A 26 6.57 -12.77 -12.18
N LYS A 27 6.23 -13.80 -11.41
CA LYS A 27 4.82 -14.09 -11.09
C LYS A 27 4.16 -12.91 -10.40
N ASP A 28 4.85 -12.23 -9.50
CA ASP A 28 4.32 -11.08 -8.76
C ASP A 28 4.03 -9.92 -9.70
N GLN A 29 4.91 -9.66 -10.67
CA GLN A 29 4.66 -8.65 -11.69
C GLN A 29 3.45 -9.00 -12.56
N ILE A 30 3.30 -10.27 -12.95
CA ILE A 30 2.11 -10.73 -13.69
C ILE A 30 0.85 -10.55 -12.84
N ASN A 31 0.89 -10.87 -11.55
CA ASN A 31 -0.25 -10.66 -10.66
C ASN A 31 -0.62 -9.17 -10.53
N LYS A 32 0.34 -8.26 -10.37
CA LYS A 32 0.10 -6.81 -10.40
C LYS A 32 -0.60 -6.38 -11.71
N LEU A 33 -0.13 -6.88 -12.85
CA LEU A 33 -0.76 -6.61 -14.16
C LEU A 33 -2.18 -7.19 -14.25
N ARG A 34 -2.43 -8.38 -13.69
CA ARG A 34 -3.77 -8.99 -13.67
C ARG A 34 -4.74 -8.17 -12.83
N SER A 35 -4.33 -7.70 -11.64
CA SER A 35 -5.13 -6.82 -10.81
C SER A 35 -5.46 -5.51 -11.54
N SER A 36 -4.45 -4.91 -12.18
CA SER A 36 -4.64 -3.72 -13.03
C SER A 36 -5.64 -3.95 -14.17
N LEU A 37 -5.58 -5.10 -14.86
CA LEU A 37 -6.53 -5.45 -15.91
C LEU A 37 -7.96 -5.64 -15.40
N ARG A 38 -8.16 -6.16 -14.18
CA ARG A 38 -9.49 -6.32 -13.59
C ARG A 38 -10.12 -4.98 -13.21
N GLU A 39 -9.31 -4.08 -12.66
CA GLU A 39 -9.79 -2.76 -12.22
C GLU A 39 -10.01 -1.82 -13.39
N PHE A 40 -8.96 -1.61 -14.19
CA PHE A 40 -8.93 -0.55 -15.19
C PHE A 40 -9.32 -1.04 -16.59
N GLY A 41 -9.40 -2.36 -16.77
CA GLY A 41 -9.52 -2.96 -18.09
C GLY A 41 -8.26 -2.78 -18.94
N PHE A 42 -8.41 -2.94 -20.25
CA PHE A 42 -7.29 -2.91 -21.18
C PHE A 42 -7.09 -1.52 -21.79
N ILE A 43 -6.60 -0.57 -20.98
CA ILE A 43 -6.44 0.85 -21.41
C ILE A 43 -5.26 1.02 -22.36
N ASN A 44 -4.12 0.41 -22.05
CA ASN A 44 -2.92 0.51 -22.87
C ASN A 44 -2.93 -0.63 -23.90
N PRO A 45 -2.91 -0.37 -25.22
CA PRO A 45 -2.92 -1.41 -26.25
C PRO A 45 -1.56 -2.09 -26.44
N ILE A 46 -1.58 -3.29 -26.99
CA ILE A 46 -0.37 -4.04 -27.38
C ILE A 46 0.16 -3.49 -28.70
N LEU A 47 1.47 -3.28 -28.80
CA LEU A 47 2.08 -2.87 -30.07
C LEU A 47 2.51 -4.11 -30.84
N ILE A 48 2.02 -4.24 -32.06
CA ILE A 48 2.29 -5.39 -32.93
C ILE A 48 2.75 -4.94 -34.31
N ASP A 49 3.45 -5.82 -35.03
CA ASP A 49 3.70 -5.62 -36.46
C ASP A 49 2.61 -6.27 -37.34
N LYS A 50 2.75 -6.08 -38.66
CA LYS A 50 1.84 -6.63 -39.68
C LYS A 50 1.68 -8.15 -39.66
N ASP A 51 2.63 -8.87 -39.05
CA ASP A 51 2.63 -10.33 -38.96
C ASP A 51 2.24 -10.79 -37.53
N TYR A 52 1.63 -9.90 -36.73
CA TYR A 52 1.19 -10.10 -35.34
C TYR A 52 2.31 -10.41 -34.34
N ASN A 53 3.56 -10.05 -34.66
CA ASN A 53 4.65 -10.12 -33.69
C ASN A 53 4.50 -9.01 -32.65
N ILE A 54 4.56 -9.38 -31.37
CA ILE A 54 4.49 -8.41 -30.26
C ILE A 54 5.80 -7.62 -30.20
N LEU A 55 5.68 -6.31 -30.38
CA LEU A 55 6.77 -5.32 -30.21
C LEU A 55 6.82 -4.81 -28.77
N ALA A 56 5.67 -4.56 -28.14
CA ALA A 56 5.61 -4.15 -26.74
C ALA A 56 4.31 -4.63 -26.07
N GLY A 57 4.40 -4.97 -24.79
CA GLY A 57 3.26 -5.43 -23.99
C GLY A 57 3.20 -6.94 -23.72
N HIS A 58 4.31 -7.69 -23.81
CA HIS A 58 4.34 -9.13 -23.51
C HIS A 58 3.79 -9.46 -22.12
N GLY A 59 4.14 -8.67 -21.09
CA GLY A 59 3.58 -8.83 -19.74
C GLY A 59 2.05 -8.73 -19.70
N ARG A 60 1.47 -7.74 -20.41
CA ARG A 60 0.02 -7.56 -20.49
C ARG A 60 -0.67 -8.72 -21.21
N VAL A 61 -0.06 -9.25 -22.27
CA VAL A 61 -0.55 -10.45 -22.97
C VAL A 61 -0.53 -11.66 -22.04
N MET A 62 0.53 -11.86 -21.25
CA MET A 62 0.59 -12.97 -20.29
C MET A 62 -0.47 -12.83 -19.19
N ALA A 63 -0.61 -11.64 -18.60
CA ALA A 63 -1.65 -11.36 -17.61
C ALA A 63 -3.07 -11.59 -18.18
N ALA A 64 -3.33 -11.12 -19.41
CA ALA A 64 -4.61 -11.28 -20.08
C ALA A 64 -4.94 -12.74 -20.39
N ARG A 65 -3.93 -13.55 -20.76
CA ARG A 65 -4.10 -15.01 -20.91
C ARG A 65 -4.49 -15.66 -19.59
N GLU A 66 -3.87 -15.27 -18.48
CA GLU A 66 -4.22 -15.79 -17.15
C GLU A 66 -5.61 -15.35 -16.67
N GLU A 67 -6.08 -14.18 -17.09
CA GLU A 67 -7.45 -13.70 -16.86
C GLU A 67 -8.49 -14.32 -17.83
N GLY A 68 -8.07 -15.14 -18.77
CA GLY A 68 -8.96 -15.78 -19.74
C GLY A 68 -9.52 -14.82 -20.80
N ILE A 69 -8.93 -13.63 -20.96
CA ILE A 69 -9.29 -12.64 -21.97
C ILE A 69 -8.97 -13.20 -23.36
N LYS A 70 -9.94 -13.12 -24.28
CA LYS A 70 -9.83 -13.68 -25.64
C LYS A 70 -9.33 -12.70 -26.67
N GLU A 71 -9.72 -11.44 -26.53
CA GLU A 71 -9.35 -10.38 -27.47
C GLU A 71 -8.72 -9.23 -26.71
N VAL A 72 -7.64 -8.67 -27.26
CA VAL A 72 -6.92 -7.54 -26.67
C VAL A 72 -6.77 -6.41 -27.69
N PRO A 73 -6.82 -5.14 -27.26
CA PRO A 73 -6.60 -4.02 -28.15
C PRO A 73 -5.13 -3.96 -28.58
N CYS A 74 -4.92 -3.89 -29.88
CA CYS A 74 -3.63 -3.90 -30.53
C CYS A 74 -3.51 -2.72 -31.48
N VAL A 75 -2.34 -2.10 -31.51
CA VAL A 75 -1.98 -1.03 -32.46
C VAL A 75 -0.99 -1.58 -33.49
N LEU A 76 -1.32 -1.45 -34.78
CA LEU A 76 -0.57 -2.06 -35.88
C LEU A 76 0.55 -1.17 -36.39
N VAL A 77 1.81 -1.52 -36.10
CA VAL A 77 3.00 -0.75 -36.47
C VAL A 77 3.60 -1.26 -37.79
N GLU A 78 3.20 -0.67 -38.91
CA GLU A 78 3.60 -1.14 -40.25
C GLU A 78 4.87 -0.47 -40.81
N HIS A 79 5.28 0.66 -40.26
CA HIS A 79 6.28 1.52 -40.88
C HIS A 79 7.74 1.25 -40.46
N LEU A 80 7.95 0.32 -39.52
CA LEU A 80 9.27 -0.01 -38.99
C LEU A 80 9.94 -1.12 -39.80
N THR A 81 11.21 -0.91 -40.12
CA THR A 81 12.09 -1.98 -40.63
C THR A 81 12.39 -3.01 -39.54
N GLU A 82 12.83 -4.21 -39.91
CA GLU A 82 13.20 -5.27 -38.96
C GLU A 82 14.23 -4.82 -37.92
N ALA A 83 15.24 -4.05 -38.35
CA ALA A 83 16.23 -3.50 -37.43
C ALA A 83 15.60 -2.50 -36.44
N GLN A 84 14.68 -1.65 -36.91
CA GLN A 84 13.97 -0.70 -36.06
C GLN A 84 13.03 -1.39 -35.08
N LYS A 85 12.33 -2.47 -35.49
CA LYS A 85 11.50 -3.28 -34.58
C LYS A 85 12.33 -3.81 -33.41
N LYS A 86 13.48 -4.43 -33.70
CA LYS A 86 14.40 -4.96 -32.69
C LYS A 86 14.94 -3.88 -31.77
N ALA A 87 15.36 -2.74 -32.33
CA ALA A 87 15.83 -1.61 -31.55
C ALA A 87 14.73 -1.04 -30.66
N TYR A 88 13.50 -0.95 -31.16
CA TYR A 88 12.36 -0.43 -30.43
C TYR A 88 12.00 -1.32 -29.23
N ILE A 89 11.98 -2.64 -29.40
CA ILE A 89 11.74 -3.60 -28.29
C ILE A 89 12.72 -3.38 -27.12
N LEU A 90 14.00 -3.13 -27.44
CA LEU A 90 15.01 -2.85 -26.42
C LEU A 90 14.84 -1.46 -25.81
N ALA A 91 14.58 -0.46 -26.65
CA ALA A 91 14.42 0.92 -26.22
C ALA A 91 13.21 1.10 -25.29
N ASP A 92 12.05 0.55 -25.64
CA ASP A 92 10.81 0.63 -24.83
C ASP A 92 11.03 0.10 -23.40
N ASN A 93 11.71 -1.05 -23.30
CA ASN A 93 12.04 -1.64 -22.00
C ASN A 93 13.04 -0.80 -21.21
N ARG A 94 14.09 -0.28 -21.87
CA ARG A 94 15.12 0.50 -21.19
C ARG A 94 14.64 1.88 -20.76
N LEU A 95 13.90 2.58 -21.63
CA LEU A 95 13.36 3.90 -21.35
C LEU A 95 12.39 3.88 -20.16
N ALA A 96 11.59 2.82 -20.03
CA ALA A 96 10.74 2.63 -18.86
C ALA A 96 11.54 2.42 -17.55
N MET A 97 12.76 1.88 -17.62
CA MET A 97 13.64 1.69 -16.45
C MET A 97 14.48 2.92 -16.12
N ASP A 98 14.69 3.83 -17.08
CA ASP A 98 15.47 5.06 -16.89
C ASP A 98 14.63 6.18 -16.24
N ALA A 99 13.30 6.04 -16.19
CA ALA A 99 12.43 6.98 -15.51
C ALA A 99 12.52 6.81 -13.98
N GLY A 100 12.59 7.93 -13.27
CA GLY A 100 12.47 8.00 -11.81
C GLY A 100 11.19 8.73 -11.39
N TRP A 101 10.99 8.82 -10.08
CA TRP A 101 9.90 9.55 -9.46
C TRP A 101 10.39 10.86 -8.84
N ASP A 102 9.50 11.84 -8.78
CA ASP A 102 9.63 12.96 -7.85
C ASP A 102 8.90 12.53 -6.58
N ASP A 103 9.68 12.16 -5.56
CA ASP A 103 9.17 11.49 -4.36
C ASP A 103 8.14 12.36 -3.61
N GLU A 104 8.35 13.69 -3.56
CA GLU A 104 7.44 14.61 -2.88
C GLU A 104 6.09 14.68 -3.60
N MET A 105 6.11 14.76 -4.93
CA MET A 105 4.89 14.77 -5.74
C MET A 105 4.20 13.39 -5.72
N LEU A 106 4.98 12.30 -5.74
CA LEU A 106 4.44 10.94 -5.69
C LEU A 106 3.70 10.70 -4.38
N ALA A 107 4.28 11.07 -3.24
CA ALA A 107 3.65 10.88 -1.93
C ALA A 107 2.36 11.70 -1.79
N LEU A 108 2.37 12.96 -2.24
CA LEU A 108 1.16 13.78 -2.26
C LEU A 108 0.04 13.10 -3.05
N GLU A 109 0.36 12.52 -4.20
CA GLU A 109 -0.66 11.88 -5.03
C GLU A 109 -1.14 10.54 -4.48
N LEU A 110 -0.28 9.80 -3.78
CA LEU A 110 -0.66 8.60 -3.04
C LEU A 110 -1.55 8.94 -1.83
N GLU A 111 -1.31 10.06 -1.13
CA GLU A 111 -2.21 10.57 -0.09
C GLU A 111 -3.58 10.94 -0.66
N ASN A 112 -3.61 11.68 -1.78
CA ASN A 112 -4.85 12.05 -2.45
C ASN A 112 -5.65 10.81 -2.88
N LEU A 113 -4.99 9.76 -3.38
CA LEU A 113 -5.64 8.49 -3.71
C LEU A 113 -6.23 7.80 -2.47
N LYS A 114 -5.52 7.84 -1.35
CA LYS A 114 -6.01 7.31 -0.07
C LYS A 114 -7.23 8.07 0.43
N GLU A 115 -7.27 9.39 0.28
CA GLU A 115 -8.45 10.21 0.62
C GLU A 115 -9.68 9.88 -0.24
N LEU A 116 -9.45 9.38 -1.46
CA LEU A 116 -10.49 8.90 -2.37
C LEU A 116 -10.93 7.45 -2.09
N ASP A 117 -10.43 6.82 -1.01
CA ASP A 117 -10.70 5.43 -0.64
C ASP A 117 -10.32 4.43 -1.75
N PHE A 118 -9.26 4.75 -2.50
CA PHE A 118 -8.75 3.91 -3.57
C PHE A 118 -7.78 2.84 -3.06
N ASP A 119 -7.81 1.65 -3.67
CA ASP A 119 -6.92 0.56 -3.31
C ASP A 119 -5.49 0.83 -3.81
N MET A 120 -4.59 1.07 -2.87
CA MET A 120 -3.19 1.40 -3.13
C MET A 120 -2.42 0.25 -3.80
N ASP A 121 -2.83 -1.00 -3.59
CA ASP A 121 -2.19 -2.17 -4.21
C ASP A 121 -2.31 -2.15 -5.75
N LEU A 122 -3.27 -1.40 -6.28
CA LEU A 122 -3.53 -1.26 -7.73
C LEU A 122 -2.64 -0.21 -8.41
N THR A 123 -1.94 0.61 -7.63
CA THR A 123 -0.97 1.59 -8.16
C THR A 123 0.30 0.93 -8.71
N GLY A 124 0.57 -0.31 -8.27
CA GLY A 124 1.76 -1.08 -8.64
C GLY A 124 2.91 -0.94 -7.64
N PHE A 125 2.83 0.00 -6.70
CA PHE A 125 3.70 0.04 -5.52
C PHE A 125 3.24 -0.99 -4.50
N ASP A 126 4.17 -1.66 -3.84
CA ASP A 126 3.85 -2.45 -2.66
C ASP A 126 3.81 -1.61 -1.39
N ALA A 127 3.22 -2.16 -0.32
CA ALA A 127 3.06 -1.44 0.94
C ALA A 127 4.41 -0.99 1.55
N ALA A 128 5.48 -1.76 1.37
CA ALA A 128 6.79 -1.41 1.90
C ALA A 128 7.40 -0.24 1.11
N GLU A 129 7.25 -0.21 -0.22
CA GLU A 129 7.66 0.92 -1.06
C GLU A 129 6.92 2.20 -0.68
N ILE A 130 5.61 2.10 -0.40
CA ILE A 130 4.79 3.24 0.03
C ILE A 130 5.21 3.74 1.41
N ASP A 131 5.38 2.83 2.38
CA ASP A 131 5.82 3.18 3.73
C ASP A 131 7.22 3.82 3.72
N GLU A 132 8.16 3.27 2.94
CA GLU A 132 9.50 3.84 2.77
C GLU A 132 9.46 5.24 2.16
N LEU A 133 8.60 5.45 1.15
CA LEU A 133 8.41 6.77 0.54
C LEU A 133 7.91 7.80 1.57
N PHE A 134 6.91 7.44 2.37
CA PHE A 134 6.37 8.33 3.41
C PHE A 134 7.40 8.60 4.52
N SER A 135 8.13 7.59 4.97
CA SER A 135 9.22 7.75 5.96
C SER A 135 10.28 8.72 5.45
N ASN A 136 10.76 8.57 4.21
CA ASN A 136 11.79 9.44 3.64
C ASN A 136 11.38 10.92 3.52
N ILE A 137 10.07 11.19 3.46
CA ILE A 137 9.53 12.55 3.37
C ILE A 137 9.27 13.13 4.77
N HIS A 138 8.71 12.33 5.68
CA HIS A 138 8.38 12.79 7.04
C HIS A 138 9.59 12.83 7.98
N ASP A 139 10.63 12.00 7.76
CA ASP A 139 11.86 12.00 8.57
C ASP A 139 12.68 13.30 8.43
N LYS A 140 12.35 14.17 7.47
CA LYS A 140 13.01 15.49 7.38
C LYS A 140 12.67 16.41 8.57
N ASP A 141 11.55 16.18 9.25
CA ASP A 141 11.05 17.05 10.34
C ASP A 141 10.92 16.35 11.71
N VAL A 142 11.14 15.03 11.80
CA VAL A 142 11.15 14.30 13.07
C VAL A 142 12.54 14.39 13.69
N GLN A 143 12.74 15.37 14.58
CA GLN A 143 13.86 15.34 15.51
C GLN A 143 13.45 14.50 16.72
N ASP A 144 14.20 13.44 16.99
CA ASP A 144 14.21 12.81 18.31
C ASP A 144 14.50 13.92 19.34
N ASP A 145 13.70 13.99 20.40
CA ASP A 145 13.87 15.03 21.42
C ASP A 145 15.04 14.72 22.37
N ASP A 146 15.87 13.73 22.01
CA ASP A 146 16.96 13.18 22.80
C ASP A 146 16.46 12.84 24.22
N PHE A 147 15.24 12.27 24.32
CA PHE A 147 14.63 11.96 25.61
C PHE A 147 15.43 10.89 26.36
N ASP A 148 16.12 11.32 27.41
CA ASP A 148 16.89 10.45 28.30
C ASP A 148 15.95 9.72 29.27
N VAL A 149 15.64 8.46 28.93
CA VAL A 149 14.80 7.57 29.75
C VAL A 149 15.41 7.34 31.13
N ASP A 150 16.74 7.21 31.21
CA ASP A 150 17.43 6.91 32.47
C ASP A 150 17.34 8.12 33.42
N ALA A 151 17.56 9.33 32.90
CA ALA A 151 17.38 10.56 33.67
C ALA A 151 15.91 10.79 34.09
N ALA A 152 14.96 10.50 33.21
CA ALA A 152 13.53 10.65 33.51
C ALA A 152 13.04 9.67 34.61
N LEU A 153 13.67 8.50 34.74
CA LEU A 153 13.37 7.53 35.81
C LEU A 153 13.88 7.98 37.19
N GLU A 154 14.86 8.88 37.24
CA GLU A 154 15.34 9.46 38.50
C GLU A 154 14.38 10.51 39.07
N GLU A 155 13.54 11.12 38.24
CA GLU A 155 12.54 12.08 38.67
C GLU A 155 11.32 11.40 39.31
N GLU A 156 10.81 11.93 40.42
CA GLU A 156 9.56 11.43 40.98
C GLU A 156 8.39 11.77 40.03
N PRO A 157 7.58 10.78 39.60
CA PRO A 157 6.46 11.05 38.72
C PRO A 157 5.45 11.94 39.43
N ILE A 158 5.07 13.04 38.74
CA ILE A 158 4.07 13.99 39.24
C ILE A 158 2.72 13.29 39.42
N SER A 159 2.38 12.38 38.50
CA SER A 159 1.14 11.60 38.55
C SER A 159 1.31 10.36 39.42
N LYS A 160 0.47 10.24 40.44
CA LYS A 160 0.41 9.09 41.35
C LYS A 160 -0.89 8.32 41.14
N GLN A 161 -0.87 7.04 41.52
CA GLN A 161 -2.05 6.19 41.37
C GLN A 161 -3.24 6.75 42.17
N GLY A 162 -4.37 6.91 41.48
CA GLY A 162 -5.59 7.53 41.99
C GLY A 162 -5.75 9.00 41.61
N ASP A 163 -4.73 9.65 41.07
CA ASP A 163 -4.81 11.05 40.66
C ASP A 163 -5.76 11.24 39.48
N ILE A 164 -6.57 12.30 39.54
CA ILE A 164 -7.48 12.70 38.47
C ILE A 164 -7.03 14.06 37.94
N TRP A 165 -6.65 14.07 36.66
CA TRP A 165 -6.31 15.26 35.91
C TRP A 165 -7.54 15.79 35.18
N LEU A 166 -7.79 17.09 35.31
CA LEU A 166 -8.86 17.79 34.60
C LEU A 166 -8.28 18.50 33.38
N LEU A 167 -8.66 18.03 32.19
CA LEU A 167 -8.26 18.58 30.90
C LEU A 167 -9.46 19.32 30.28
N GLY A 168 -9.79 20.47 30.87
CA GLY A 168 -11.02 21.19 30.57
C GLY A 168 -12.26 20.38 30.97
N ARG A 169 -13.05 19.96 29.99
CA ARG A 169 -14.23 19.09 30.23
C ARG A 169 -13.89 17.60 30.37
N HIS A 170 -12.66 17.22 30.03
CA HIS A 170 -12.19 15.84 30.02
C HIS A 170 -11.52 15.48 31.35
N ARG A 171 -11.61 14.20 31.75
CA ARG A 171 -11.00 13.66 32.96
C ARG A 171 -10.06 12.53 32.57
N LEU A 172 -8.86 12.52 33.14
CA LEU A 172 -7.89 11.46 33.00
C LEU A 172 -7.55 10.95 34.41
N ILE A 173 -7.55 9.62 34.61
CA ILE A 173 -7.15 9.02 35.88
C ILE A 173 -5.86 8.22 35.69
N CYS A 174 -4.91 8.38 36.61
CA CYS A 174 -3.78 7.47 36.73
C CYS A 174 -4.23 6.29 37.58
N GLY A 175 -4.52 5.13 36.98
CA GLY A 175 -5.10 4.00 37.72
C GLY A 175 -5.07 2.69 36.96
N ASP A 176 -5.32 1.61 37.70
CA ASP A 176 -5.36 0.26 37.16
C ASP A 176 -6.72 0.00 36.48
N SER A 177 -6.71 -0.10 35.15
CA SER A 177 -7.90 -0.35 34.33
C SER A 177 -8.49 -1.75 34.52
N THR A 178 -7.87 -2.63 35.31
CA THR A 178 -8.49 -3.91 35.68
C THR A 178 -9.42 -3.80 36.89
N LYS A 179 -9.42 -2.65 37.59
CA LYS A 179 -10.17 -2.45 38.83
C LYS A 179 -11.39 -1.54 38.63
N ALA A 180 -12.59 -2.07 38.91
CA ALA A 180 -13.85 -1.33 38.78
C ALA A 180 -13.88 0.00 39.56
N GLU A 181 -13.29 0.03 40.76
CA GLU A 181 -13.20 1.21 41.63
C GLU A 181 -12.49 2.41 40.98
N ILE A 182 -11.59 2.18 40.03
CA ILE A 182 -10.89 3.23 39.29
C ILE A 182 -11.83 3.91 38.31
N TYR A 183 -12.67 3.13 37.62
CA TYR A 183 -13.70 3.67 36.74
C TYR A 183 -14.76 4.45 37.50
N GLU A 184 -15.20 3.96 38.66
CA GLU A 184 -16.18 4.68 39.48
C GLU A 184 -15.68 6.09 39.86
N LYS A 185 -14.39 6.20 40.23
CA LYS A 185 -13.73 7.47 40.52
C LYS A 185 -13.58 8.36 39.28
N LEU A 186 -13.16 7.79 38.15
CA LEU A 186 -13.02 8.54 36.90
C LEU A 186 -14.35 9.11 36.44
N MET A 187 -15.39 8.29 36.49
CA MET A 187 -16.69 8.57 35.89
C MET A 187 -17.59 9.45 36.76
N GLU A 188 -17.35 9.54 38.08
CA GLU A 188 -18.07 10.42 39.01
C GLU A 188 -19.60 10.32 38.85
N GLY A 189 -20.10 9.08 38.81
CA GLY A 189 -21.53 8.79 38.64
C GLY A 189 -22.08 8.98 37.21
N LYS A 190 -21.27 9.43 36.25
CA LYS A 190 -21.63 9.48 34.82
C LYS A 190 -21.36 8.13 34.16
N LYS A 191 -21.92 7.93 32.96
CA LYS A 191 -21.68 6.74 32.13
C LYS A 191 -21.00 7.14 30.83
N ALA A 192 -20.11 6.29 30.34
CA ALA A 192 -19.47 6.48 29.05
C ALA A 192 -20.46 6.06 27.96
N ASN A 193 -20.54 6.84 26.89
CA ASN A 193 -21.32 6.49 25.71
C ASN A 193 -20.59 5.47 24.84
N LEU A 194 -19.26 5.53 24.82
CA LEU A 194 -18.37 4.66 24.07
C LEU A 194 -17.17 4.30 24.93
N CYS A 195 -16.75 3.05 24.87
CA CYS A 195 -15.50 2.57 25.48
C CYS A 195 -14.61 2.06 24.34
N VAL A 196 -13.49 2.75 24.13
CA VAL A 196 -12.45 2.32 23.20
C VAL A 196 -11.33 1.74 24.04
N THR A 197 -11.06 0.45 23.87
CA THR A 197 -10.01 -0.27 24.58
C THR A 197 -9.27 -1.12 23.58
N ASP A 198 -7.96 -1.25 23.76
CA ASP A 198 -7.12 -2.13 22.93
C ASP A 198 -6.38 -3.19 23.77
N PRO A 199 -7.07 -4.23 24.31
CA PRO A 199 -6.40 -5.33 25.00
C PRO A 199 -6.09 -6.52 24.07
N PRO A 200 -4.87 -7.09 24.03
CA PRO A 200 -3.59 -6.57 24.50
C PRO A 200 -2.78 -6.06 23.29
N TYR A 201 -2.90 -4.77 23.00
CA TYR A 201 -2.11 -4.01 22.02
C TYR A 201 -2.12 -4.58 20.60
N ASN A 202 -3.03 -4.08 19.77
CA ASN A 202 -3.08 -4.31 18.32
C ASN A 202 -1.97 -3.56 17.56
N VAL A 203 -0.76 -3.52 18.12
CA VAL A 203 0.43 -2.92 17.51
C VAL A 203 1.48 -4.02 17.37
N ASN A 204 1.65 -4.52 16.15
CA ASN A 204 2.73 -5.44 15.82
C ASN A 204 4.04 -4.64 15.74
N TYR A 205 4.63 -4.34 16.89
CA TYR A 205 5.91 -3.64 16.97
C TYR A 205 7.03 -4.61 16.57
N THR A 206 7.59 -4.45 15.38
CA THR A 206 8.94 -4.91 15.09
C THR A 206 9.87 -3.74 15.41
N ALA A 207 10.69 -3.87 16.46
CA ALA A 207 11.78 -2.91 16.66
C ALA A 207 12.64 -2.88 15.38
N GLY A 208 13.03 -1.68 14.96
CA GLY A 208 13.90 -1.47 13.80
C GLY A 208 15.13 -2.38 13.83
N SER A 209 15.63 -2.68 12.65
CA SER A 209 16.51 -3.79 12.25
C SER A 209 17.93 -3.85 12.87
N GLU A 210 18.13 -3.47 14.13
CA GLU A 210 19.44 -3.51 14.79
C GLU A 210 19.50 -4.30 16.11
N ILE A 211 18.39 -4.86 16.60
CA ILE A 211 18.41 -5.71 17.79
C ILE A 211 17.68 -7.03 17.51
N ASP A 212 18.45 -8.01 17.04
CA ASP A 212 18.00 -9.38 16.81
C ASP A 212 17.71 -10.04 18.17
N GLY A 213 16.43 -10.39 18.45
CA GLY A 213 16.09 -11.32 19.53
C GLY A 213 15.02 -10.94 20.56
N MET A 214 14.27 -9.83 20.40
CA MET A 214 13.09 -9.57 21.25
C MET A 214 11.78 -9.73 20.46
N GLN A 215 11.38 -10.98 20.21
CA GLN A 215 9.99 -11.28 19.86
C GLN A 215 9.18 -11.37 21.15
N ILE A 216 8.22 -10.46 21.32
CA ILE A 216 7.17 -10.63 22.32
C ILE A 216 6.16 -11.64 21.73
N GLU A 217 5.89 -12.75 22.42
CA GLU A 217 4.89 -13.73 21.97
C GLU A 217 3.50 -13.10 21.91
N ASN A 218 3.07 -12.71 20.71
CA ASN A 218 1.72 -12.21 20.44
C ASN A 218 0.93 -13.19 19.58
N LYS A 219 -0.30 -13.50 20.00
CA LYS A 219 -1.29 -14.17 19.13
C LYS A 219 -2.00 -13.12 18.29
N GLN A 220 -1.64 -13.03 17.03
CA GLN A 220 -2.36 -12.25 16.02
C GLN A 220 -3.84 -12.70 16.01
N LEU A 221 -4.77 -11.81 16.39
CA LEU A 221 -6.20 -12.08 16.28
C LEU A 221 -6.63 -11.76 14.85
N SER A 222 -6.87 -12.80 14.06
CA SER A 222 -7.50 -12.68 12.74
C SER A 222 -8.99 -12.33 12.91
N GLY A 223 -9.29 -11.03 13.01
CA GLY A 223 -10.66 -10.52 12.96
C GLY A 223 -10.94 -9.42 13.97
N ILE A 224 -11.69 -8.41 13.53
CA ILE A 224 -12.31 -7.40 14.38
C ILE A 224 -13.26 -8.13 15.34
N LEU A 225 -12.86 -8.27 16.61
CA LEU A 225 -13.75 -8.71 17.66
C LEU A 225 -14.45 -7.49 18.26
N ILE A 226 -15.61 -7.14 17.71
CA ILE A 226 -16.58 -6.31 18.42
C ILE A 226 -17.12 -7.17 19.56
N GLY A 227 -16.49 -7.08 20.74
CA GLY A 227 -16.93 -7.72 21.97
C GLY A 227 -18.20 -7.05 22.51
N LEU A 228 -19.34 -7.29 21.87
CA LEU A 228 -20.65 -7.05 22.46
C LEU A 228 -20.89 -8.07 23.58
N GLN A 229 -20.64 -7.68 24.82
CA GLN A 229 -21.38 -8.24 25.94
C GLN A 229 -22.29 -7.19 26.56
N ASN A 230 -23.53 -7.26 26.06
CA ASN A 230 -24.79 -6.89 26.69
C ASN A 230 -25.09 -5.40 26.97
N GLN A 231 -25.92 -4.93 26.02
CA GLN A 231 -27.13 -4.13 26.17
C GLN A 231 -27.01 -2.61 25.98
N ASN A 232 -27.51 -2.26 24.79
CA ASN A 232 -28.17 -1.02 24.39
C ASN A 232 -27.25 0.15 23.98
N PHE A 233 -27.07 0.18 22.66
CA PHE A 233 -26.73 1.32 21.80
C PHE A 233 -27.32 2.66 22.26
N ILE A 234 -26.55 3.75 22.07
CA ILE A 234 -26.86 4.92 21.23
C ILE A 234 -25.60 5.82 21.15
N GLN A 235 -25.23 6.18 19.91
CA GLN A 235 -24.10 7.03 19.53
C GLN A 235 -24.15 8.45 20.11
N LEU A 236 -22.98 8.98 20.48
CA LEU A 236 -22.50 10.33 20.16
C LEU A 236 -20.98 10.29 19.99
#